data_AF-A0A952TBE3-F1
#
_entry.id   AF-A0A952TBE3-F1
#
_cell.length_a   1.000
_cell.length_b   1.000
_cell.length_c   1.000
_cell.angle_alpha   90.00
_cell.angle_beta   90.00
_cell.angle_gamma   90.00
#
_symmetry.space_group_name_H-M   'P 1'
#
loop_
_entity.id
_entity.type
_entity.pdbx_description
1 polymer ?
#
loop_
_entity_poly.entity_id
_entity_poly.type
_entity_poly.pdbx_seq_one_letter_code
_entity_poly.pdbx_strand_id
1 'polypeptide(L)'
;MKKLLLVVILLAVSIMYSSCKEDAATEPTSGAKTLTINHWGVDWSKGVVGTEGNHLPDSDGGTIAWCEYGTTNNFWMEMLMYRPVSGKLYKATTTDLAGLTSIDTTKFAVGLDCGVVKLKPGDIWASECMDGYVAFKVIEAPQDSASISADNNWSVKVEYKFSSTRNF
;
A
#
# COMPACT_ATOMS: atom_id res chain seq x y z
N MET A 1 -4.98 -64.22 -5.91
CA MET A 1 -5.05 -62.98 -6.72
C MET A 1 -5.70 -61.79 -6.01
N LYS A 2 -6.62 -61.95 -5.05
CA LYS A 2 -7.23 -60.81 -4.31
C LYS A 2 -6.32 -60.14 -3.26
N LYS A 3 -5.32 -60.85 -2.72
CA LYS A 3 -4.38 -60.30 -1.71
C LYS A 3 -3.25 -59.45 -2.30
N LEU A 4 -2.97 -59.58 -3.59
CA LEU A 4 -1.91 -58.82 -4.27
C LEU A 4 -2.39 -57.43 -4.70
N LEU A 5 -3.70 -57.26 -4.93
CA LEU A 5 -4.31 -55.98 -5.31
C LEU A 5 -4.38 -54.99 -4.14
N LEU A 6 -4.54 -55.49 -2.91
CA LEU A 6 -4.63 -54.67 -1.70
C LEU A 6 -3.29 -54.01 -1.29
N VAL A 7 -2.16 -54.65 -1.60
CA VAL A 7 -0.82 -54.12 -1.28
C VAL A 7 -0.43 -52.99 -2.23
N VAL A 8 -0.89 -53.03 -3.49
CA VAL A 8 -0.64 -51.96 -4.47
C VAL A 8 -1.47 -50.71 -4.16
N ILE A 9 -2.69 -50.87 -3.64
CA ILE A 9 -3.55 -49.74 -3.27
C ILE A 9 -3.04 -49.04 -1.99
N LEU A 10 -2.53 -49.78 -0.99
CA LEU A 10 -1.96 -49.15 0.20
C LEU A 10 -0.64 -48.40 -0.08
N LEU A 11 0.18 -48.86 -1.02
CA LEU A 11 1.41 -48.15 -1.40
C LEU A 11 1.12 -46.85 -2.18
N ALA A 12 0.03 -46.81 -2.95
CA ALA A 12 -0.37 -45.63 -3.72
C ALA A 12 -0.97 -44.49 -2.86
N VAL A 13 -1.55 -44.81 -1.70
CA VAL A 13 -2.15 -43.80 -0.80
C VAL A 13 -1.10 -43.14 0.10
N SER A 14 0.04 -43.79 0.36
CA SER A 14 1.14 -43.21 1.15
C SER A 14 1.97 -42.14 0.42
N ILE A 15 1.77 -41.93 -0.89
CA ILE A 15 2.52 -40.93 -1.67
C ILE A 15 1.79 -39.57 -1.72
N MET A 16 0.54 -39.49 -1.24
CA MET A 16 -0.25 -38.24 -1.29
C MET A 16 -0.12 -37.33 -0.06
N TYR A 17 0.73 -37.67 0.91
CA TYR A 17 0.92 -36.86 2.13
C TYR A 17 2.28 -36.14 2.23
N SER A 18 3.11 -36.15 1.17
CA SER A 18 4.38 -35.44 1.16
C SER A 18 4.46 -34.38 0.06
N SER A 19 3.61 -33.35 0.13
CA SER A 19 3.91 -31.99 -0.33
C SER A 19 2.75 -31.03 -0.05
N CYS A 20 2.42 -30.82 1.22
CA CYS A 20 2.15 -29.47 1.68
C CYS A 20 3.37 -29.09 2.54
N LYS A 21 4.50 -28.81 1.89
CA LYS A 21 5.36 -27.79 2.48
C LYS A 21 4.47 -26.55 2.46
N GLU A 22 4.14 -26.04 3.63
CA GLU A 22 3.91 -24.61 3.72
C GLU A 22 5.13 -23.99 3.06
N ASP A 23 4.96 -23.50 1.84
CA ASP A 23 5.94 -22.62 1.24
C ASP A 23 6.10 -21.52 2.27
N ALA A 24 7.21 -21.56 3.02
CA ALA A 24 7.62 -20.48 3.89
C ALA A 24 7.40 -19.23 3.07
N ALA A 25 6.49 -18.37 3.52
CA ALA A 25 5.98 -17.24 2.76
C ALA A 25 7.16 -16.61 2.03
N THR A 26 7.22 -16.81 0.72
CA THR A 26 8.32 -16.31 -0.09
C THR A 26 8.28 -14.82 0.13
N GLU A 27 9.26 -14.27 0.86
CA GLU A 27 9.29 -12.83 1.12
C GLU A 27 9.12 -12.14 -0.23
N PRO A 28 8.19 -11.16 -0.31
CA PRO A 28 7.86 -10.55 -1.57
C PRO A 28 9.15 -10.03 -2.19
N THR A 29 9.33 -10.38 -3.47
CA THR A 29 10.52 -10.14 -4.26
C THR A 29 11.07 -8.74 -4.00
N SER A 30 12.25 -8.68 -3.37
CA SER A 30 12.98 -7.46 -3.02
C SER A 30 13.15 -6.59 -4.26
N GLY A 31 12.29 -5.58 -4.39
CA GLY A 31 12.27 -4.65 -5.51
C GLY A 31 11.15 -3.64 -5.33
N ALA A 32 11.47 -2.36 -5.54
CA ALA A 32 10.45 -1.32 -5.52
C ALA A 32 9.52 -1.49 -6.75
N LYS A 33 8.22 -1.34 -6.52
CA LYS A 33 7.18 -1.45 -7.55
C LYS A 33 6.62 -0.07 -7.85
N THR A 34 6.13 0.17 -9.07
CA THR A 34 5.45 1.43 -9.42
C THR A 34 3.95 1.20 -9.51
N LEU A 35 3.15 2.14 -9.00
CA LEU A 35 1.69 2.10 -9.01
C LEU A 35 1.12 3.51 -9.09
N THR A 36 -0.09 3.68 -9.63
CA THR A 36 -0.85 4.92 -9.54
C THR A 36 -1.98 4.72 -8.55
N ILE A 37 -1.84 5.26 -7.33
CA ILE A 37 -2.87 5.21 -6.29
C ILE A 37 -3.91 6.30 -6.49
N ASN A 38 -5.11 6.11 -5.95
CA ASN A 38 -6.24 7.02 -6.14
C ASN A 38 -7.20 7.02 -4.94
N HIS A 39 -8.31 7.76 -5.05
CA HIS A 39 -9.31 7.89 -3.99
C HIS A 39 -10.04 6.58 -3.66
N TRP A 40 -10.19 5.70 -4.65
CA TRP A 40 -10.92 4.43 -4.54
C TRP A 40 -10.18 3.36 -3.75
N GLY A 41 -8.94 3.67 -3.35
CA GLY A 41 -8.16 2.89 -2.41
C GLY A 41 -7.07 2.06 -3.08
N VAL A 42 -6.11 1.63 -2.28
CA VAL A 42 -5.01 0.74 -2.67
C VAL A 42 -4.92 -0.42 -1.69
N ASP A 43 -4.50 -1.59 -2.18
CA ASP A 43 -3.97 -2.71 -1.40
C ASP A 43 -2.52 -2.91 -1.83
N TRP A 44 -1.59 -2.55 -0.95
CA TRP A 44 -0.16 -2.48 -1.26
C TRP A 44 0.47 -3.87 -1.36
N SER A 45 -0.02 -4.82 -0.56
CA SER A 45 0.45 -6.21 -0.55
C SER A 45 0.24 -6.86 -1.91
N LYS A 46 -0.91 -6.59 -2.54
CA LYS A 46 -1.31 -7.11 -3.86
C LYS A 46 -0.94 -6.19 -5.01
N GLY A 47 -0.68 -4.91 -4.73
CA GLY A 47 -0.40 -3.89 -5.75
C GLY A 47 -1.60 -3.58 -6.63
N VAL A 48 -2.80 -3.61 -6.04
CA VAL A 48 -4.06 -3.33 -6.74
C VAL A 48 -4.66 -2.01 -6.26
N VAL A 49 -5.37 -1.33 -7.15
CA VAL A 49 -5.99 -0.02 -6.89
C VAL A 49 -7.45 -0.10 -7.30
N GLY A 50 -8.32 0.52 -6.50
CA GLY A 50 -9.74 0.63 -6.78
C GLY A 50 -10.00 1.46 -8.04
N THR A 51 -11.24 1.39 -8.53
CA THR A 51 -11.68 2.14 -9.71
C THR A 51 -12.93 2.93 -9.37
N GLU A 52 -13.30 3.86 -10.27
CA GLU A 52 -14.49 4.68 -10.09
C GLU A 52 -15.74 3.86 -9.80
N GLY A 53 -16.41 4.18 -8.69
CA GLY A 53 -17.60 3.47 -8.22
C GLY A 53 -17.34 2.09 -7.59
N ASN A 54 -16.08 1.65 -7.49
CA ASN A 54 -15.69 0.36 -6.93
C ASN A 54 -14.48 0.52 -6.00
N HIS A 55 -14.76 0.86 -4.74
CA HIS A 55 -13.77 0.89 -3.68
C HIS A 55 -13.20 -0.51 -3.41
N LEU A 56 -11.90 -0.58 -3.12
CA LEU A 56 -11.33 -1.82 -2.61
C LEU A 56 -11.88 -2.11 -1.21
N PRO A 57 -12.48 -3.30 -0.97
CA PRO A 57 -13.02 -3.64 0.34
C PRO A 57 -11.93 -3.78 1.41
N ASP A 58 -10.76 -4.28 1.00
CA ASP A 58 -9.58 -4.48 1.86
C ASP A 58 -8.53 -3.41 1.62
N SER A 59 -8.95 -2.14 1.58
CA SER A 59 -8.04 -1.04 1.26
C SER A 59 -7.16 -0.63 2.45
N ASP A 60 -5.86 -0.46 2.18
CA ASP A 60 -4.87 0.11 3.10
C ASP A 60 -4.94 1.64 3.24
N GLY A 61 -5.78 2.28 2.42
CA GLY A 61 -5.91 3.73 2.33
C GLY A 61 -6.10 4.20 0.89
N GLY A 62 -6.20 5.50 0.70
CA GLY A 62 -6.36 6.11 -0.61
C GLY A 62 -5.99 7.59 -0.59
N THR A 63 -5.98 8.22 -1.76
CA THR A 63 -5.75 9.67 -1.83
C THR A 63 -7.01 10.44 -1.47
N ILE A 64 -6.83 11.66 -0.99
CA ILE A 64 -7.93 12.61 -0.73
C ILE A 64 -7.50 14.01 -1.11
N ALA A 65 -8.37 14.74 -1.79
CA ALA A 65 -8.21 16.18 -1.99
C ALA A 65 -8.81 16.93 -0.80
N TRP A 66 -8.11 17.95 -0.32
CA TRP A 66 -8.54 18.75 0.83
C TRP A 66 -8.09 20.22 0.71
N CYS A 67 -8.62 21.08 1.58
CA CYS A 67 -8.23 22.49 1.70
C CYS A 67 -7.16 22.73 2.77
N GLU A 68 -6.47 23.87 2.71
CA GLU A 68 -5.57 24.29 3.79
C GLU A 68 -6.34 24.62 5.08
N TYR A 69 -5.70 24.46 6.23
CA TYR A 69 -6.33 24.75 7.51
C TYR A 69 -6.60 26.24 7.64
N GLY A 70 -7.84 26.60 8.02
CA GLY A 70 -8.24 28.01 8.19
C GLY A 70 -8.70 28.70 6.90
N THR A 71 -8.71 28.02 5.75
CA THR A 71 -9.30 28.55 4.53
C THR A 71 -10.82 28.40 4.56
N THR A 72 -11.54 29.52 4.64
CA THR A 72 -13.02 29.59 4.62
C THR A 72 -13.60 29.65 3.20
N ASN A 73 -12.74 29.58 2.19
CA ASN A 73 -13.12 29.81 0.81
C ASN A 73 -13.57 28.49 0.17
N ASN A 74 -14.56 28.55 -0.72
CA ASN A 74 -15.23 27.43 -1.39
C ASN A 74 -14.33 26.50 -2.26
N PHE A 75 -13.01 26.49 -2.08
CA PHE A 75 -12.05 25.67 -2.81
C PHE A 75 -11.66 24.46 -1.96
N TRP A 76 -12.37 23.35 -2.16
CA TRP A 76 -12.21 22.11 -1.38
C TRP A 76 -11.02 21.23 -1.82
N MET A 77 -10.18 21.72 -2.75
CA MET A 77 -9.16 20.92 -3.46
C MET A 77 -7.84 21.69 -3.65
N GLU A 78 -7.17 22.08 -2.57
CA GLU A 78 -5.89 22.81 -2.61
C GLU A 78 -4.68 21.89 -2.44
N MET A 79 -4.88 20.71 -1.85
CA MET A 79 -3.81 19.72 -1.66
C MET A 79 -4.32 18.29 -1.79
N LEU A 80 -3.41 17.40 -2.20
CA LEU A 80 -3.60 15.95 -2.16
C LEU A 80 -2.85 15.36 -0.97
N MET A 81 -3.55 14.48 -0.24
CA MET A 81 -3.04 13.76 0.91
C MET A 81 -3.20 12.25 0.68
N TYR A 82 -2.39 11.44 1.36
CA TYR A 82 -2.67 10.00 1.51
C TYR A 82 -3.39 9.81 2.84
N ARG A 83 -4.58 9.21 2.80
CA ARG A 83 -5.38 8.86 3.98
C ARG A 83 -5.26 7.35 4.24
N PRO A 84 -4.38 6.93 5.16
CA PRO A 84 -4.22 5.52 5.50
C PRO A 84 -5.45 5.00 6.26
N VAL A 85 -5.81 3.73 6.05
CA VAL A 85 -6.91 3.09 6.81
C VAL A 85 -6.59 3.00 8.30
N SER A 86 -5.31 2.81 8.63
CA SER A 86 -4.82 2.74 10.01
C SER A 86 -4.75 4.09 10.72
N GLY A 87 -4.91 5.20 9.99
CA GLY A 87 -4.65 6.55 10.50
C GLY A 87 -3.17 6.85 10.79
N LYS A 88 -2.25 5.91 10.50
CA LYS A 88 -0.82 6.01 10.80
C LYS A 88 -0.01 6.29 9.54
N LEU A 89 0.62 7.46 9.50
CA LEU A 89 1.48 7.85 8.40
C LEU A 89 2.57 8.80 8.92
N TYR A 90 3.77 8.71 8.34
CA TYR A 90 4.84 9.68 8.56
C TYR A 90 5.64 9.92 7.29
N LYS A 91 6.25 11.10 7.20
CA LYS A 91 7.21 11.43 6.14
C LYS A 91 8.59 10.93 6.55
N ALA A 92 9.19 10.05 5.75
CA ALA A 92 10.55 9.60 5.97
C ALA A 92 11.55 10.74 5.74
N THR A 93 12.66 10.73 6.48
CA THR A 93 13.72 11.74 6.36
C THR A 93 14.66 11.48 5.18
N THR A 94 14.62 10.28 4.61
CA THR A 94 15.37 9.90 3.40
C THR A 94 14.62 10.33 2.14
N THR A 95 15.37 10.60 1.07
CA THR A 95 14.85 10.84 -0.30
C THR A 95 15.08 9.65 -1.23
N ASP A 96 15.79 8.63 -0.75
CA ASP A 96 16.03 7.36 -1.43
C ASP A 96 15.21 6.25 -0.77
N LEU A 97 14.31 5.65 -1.55
CA LEU A 97 13.44 4.57 -1.11
C LEU A 97 14.21 3.26 -0.94
N ALA A 98 15.25 3.03 -1.75
CA ALA A 98 16.07 1.84 -1.65
C ALA A 98 16.83 1.79 -0.31
N GLY A 99 17.30 2.96 0.16
CA GLY A 99 17.95 3.09 1.47
C GLY A 99 17.03 2.93 2.69
N LEU A 100 15.71 2.85 2.52
CA LEU A 100 14.78 2.60 3.62
C LEU A 100 14.63 1.08 3.83
N THR A 101 15.32 0.56 4.84
CA THR A 101 15.37 -0.87 5.17
C THR A 101 14.43 -1.26 6.30
N SER A 102 13.90 -0.30 7.06
CA SER A 102 12.93 -0.57 8.12
C SER A 102 11.99 0.60 8.40
N ILE A 103 10.83 0.27 8.99
CA ILE A 103 9.83 1.21 9.48
C ILE A 103 10.10 1.57 10.93
N ASP A 104 10.16 2.87 11.20
CA ASP A 104 10.21 3.42 12.56
C ASP A 104 8.80 3.75 13.04
N THR A 105 8.18 2.80 13.76
CA THR A 105 6.81 2.96 14.24
C THR A 105 6.64 4.06 15.28
N THR A 106 7.73 4.57 15.87
CA THR A 106 7.66 5.68 16.84
C THR A 106 7.37 7.03 16.16
N LYS A 107 7.55 7.10 14.83
CA LYS A 107 7.31 8.32 14.04
C LYS A 107 5.89 8.44 13.50
N PHE A 108 5.06 7.41 13.64
CA PHE A 108 3.69 7.50 13.16
C PHE A 108 2.95 8.64 13.86
N ALA A 109 2.47 9.59 13.07
CA ALA A 109 1.46 10.53 13.52
C ALA A 109 0.09 9.88 13.33
N VAL A 110 -0.78 10.04 14.33
CA VAL A 110 -2.20 9.67 14.27
C VAL A 110 -2.99 10.95 14.04
N GLY A 111 -3.93 10.94 13.09
CA GLY A 111 -4.74 12.12 12.78
C GLY A 111 -3.95 13.14 11.96
N LEU A 112 -3.65 12.78 10.72
CA LEU A 112 -3.12 13.75 9.77
C LEU A 112 -4.24 14.70 9.34
N ASP A 113 -4.44 15.72 10.17
CA ASP A 113 -5.36 16.80 9.89
C ASP A 113 -4.92 17.64 8.69
N CYS A 114 -5.94 18.29 8.13
CA CYS A 114 -5.93 19.25 7.05
C CYS A 114 -4.69 20.17 7.14
N GLY A 115 -3.88 20.22 6.08
CA GLY A 115 -2.78 21.20 5.97
C GLY A 115 -1.37 20.71 6.30
N VAL A 116 -1.19 19.56 6.97
CA VAL A 116 0.17 19.10 7.36
C VAL A 116 0.80 18.17 6.32
N VAL A 117 0.00 17.39 5.60
CA VAL A 117 0.49 16.31 4.73
C VAL A 117 0.08 16.53 3.28
N LYS A 118 0.93 17.23 2.52
CA LYS A 118 0.82 17.33 1.07
C LYS A 118 1.74 16.31 0.41
N LEU A 119 1.19 15.47 -0.48
CA LEU A 119 1.98 14.58 -1.33
C LEU A 119 2.73 15.40 -2.39
N LYS A 120 4.05 15.47 -2.26
CA LYS A 120 4.94 16.19 -3.20
C LYS A 120 5.90 15.22 -3.88
N PRO A 121 6.19 15.38 -5.19
CA PRO A 121 7.19 14.59 -5.87
C PRO A 121 8.53 14.56 -5.12
N GLY A 122 9.11 13.37 -4.99
CA GLY A 122 10.34 13.10 -4.26
C GLY A 122 10.15 12.76 -2.79
N ASP A 123 9.02 13.10 -2.17
CA ASP A 123 8.74 12.77 -0.78
C ASP A 123 8.54 11.26 -0.61
N ILE A 124 9.09 10.72 0.47
CA ILE A 124 8.87 9.33 0.89
C ILE A 124 7.99 9.33 2.13
N TRP A 125 6.95 8.53 2.06
CA TRP A 125 5.98 8.35 3.13
C TRP A 125 5.95 6.89 3.55
N ALA A 126 5.67 6.65 4.82
CA ALA A 126 5.56 5.33 5.40
C ALA A 126 4.25 5.19 6.17
N SER A 127 3.58 4.05 5.99
CA SER A 127 2.26 3.78 6.58
C SER A 127 2.13 2.35 7.05
N GLU A 128 1.29 2.16 8.06
CA GLU A 128 0.81 0.84 8.47
C GLU A 128 -0.40 0.44 7.62
N CYS A 129 -0.31 -0.73 6.99
CA CYS A 129 -1.33 -1.37 6.17
C CYS A 129 -2.13 -2.36 7.02
N MET A 130 -3.19 -2.96 6.49
CA MET A 130 -3.97 -3.97 7.23
C MET A 130 -3.15 -5.23 7.53
N ASP A 131 -2.23 -5.58 6.63
CA ASP A 131 -1.46 -6.81 6.64
C ASP A 131 0.06 -6.59 6.59
N GLY A 132 0.51 -5.38 6.94
CA GLY A 132 1.93 -5.04 6.93
C GLY A 132 2.23 -3.56 6.97
N TYR A 133 3.26 -3.17 6.23
CA TYR A 133 3.74 -1.81 6.14
C TYR A 133 4.16 -1.49 4.71
N VAL A 134 3.94 -0.24 4.33
CA VAL A 134 4.37 0.31 3.05
C VAL A 134 5.30 1.49 3.29
N ALA A 135 6.30 1.61 2.43
CA ALA A 135 6.97 2.87 2.17
C ALA A 135 6.82 3.20 0.69
N PHE A 136 6.37 4.42 0.39
CA PHE A 136 6.17 4.86 -0.98
C PHE A 136 6.80 6.24 -1.22
N LYS A 137 7.49 6.36 -2.34
CA LYS A 137 8.01 7.61 -2.89
C LYS A 137 7.00 8.17 -3.88
N VAL A 138 6.63 9.43 -3.71
CA VAL A 138 5.80 10.14 -4.68
C VAL A 138 6.66 10.42 -5.92
N ILE A 139 6.24 9.92 -7.07
CA ILE A 139 6.89 10.18 -8.36
C ILE A 139 6.22 11.37 -9.05
N GLU A 140 4.88 11.37 -9.06
CA GLU A 140 4.08 12.38 -9.72
C GLU A 140 2.76 12.58 -8.97
N ALA A 141 2.41 13.83 -8.68
CA ALA A 141 1.17 14.20 -8.02
C ALA A 141 0.75 15.60 -8.47
N PRO A 142 -0.54 15.86 -8.75
CA PRO A 142 -1.06 17.22 -8.95
C PRO A 142 -0.68 18.15 -7.78
N GLN A 143 -0.22 19.36 -8.08
CA GLN A 143 0.36 20.27 -7.07
C GLN A 143 -0.43 21.57 -6.86
N ASP A 144 -1.35 21.90 -7.75
CA ASP A 144 -2.16 23.11 -7.71
C ASP A 144 -3.65 22.77 -7.82
N SER A 145 -4.52 23.68 -7.39
CA SER A 145 -5.95 23.41 -7.29
C SER A 145 -6.60 23.08 -8.64
N ALA A 146 -6.09 23.63 -9.75
CA ALA A 146 -6.64 23.38 -11.07
C ALA A 146 -6.29 21.95 -11.54
N SER A 147 -5.04 21.51 -11.35
CA SER A 147 -4.62 20.15 -11.69
C SER A 147 -5.27 19.10 -10.78
N ILE A 148 -5.46 19.40 -9.48
CA ILE A 148 -6.18 18.50 -8.56
C ILE A 148 -7.64 18.36 -8.97
N SER A 149 -8.31 19.48 -9.30
CA SER A 149 -9.74 19.47 -9.69
C SER A 149 -9.99 18.83 -11.06
N ALA A 150 -8.97 18.78 -11.93
CA ALA A 150 -9.08 18.16 -13.25
C ALA A 150 -9.03 16.62 -13.19
N ASP A 151 -8.48 16.04 -12.12
CA ASP A 151 -8.43 14.59 -11.92
C ASP A 151 -9.43 14.16 -10.84
N ASN A 152 -10.60 13.69 -11.28
CA ASN A 152 -11.67 13.23 -10.40
C ASN A 152 -11.30 11.99 -9.56
N ASN A 153 -10.21 11.29 -9.90
CA ASN A 153 -9.73 10.14 -9.15
C ASN A 153 -8.65 10.51 -8.13
N TRP A 154 -8.13 11.74 -8.16
CA TRP A 154 -7.06 12.20 -7.28
C TRP A 154 -5.81 11.32 -7.38
N SER A 155 -5.38 11.04 -8.60
CA SER A 155 -4.36 10.04 -8.90
C SER A 155 -2.97 10.53 -8.52
N VAL A 156 -2.18 9.65 -7.92
CA VAL A 156 -0.79 9.90 -7.54
C VAL A 156 0.06 8.72 -7.97
N LYS A 157 1.07 8.97 -8.79
CA LYS A 157 2.03 7.94 -9.19
C LYS A 157 3.11 7.81 -8.12
N VAL A 158 3.35 6.58 -7.70
CA VAL A 158 4.30 6.26 -6.64
C VAL A 158 5.20 5.10 -7.05
N GLU A 159 6.37 5.07 -6.43
CA GLU A 159 7.21 3.88 -6.31
C GLU A 159 7.12 3.40 -4.86
N TYR A 160 7.01 2.09 -4.59
CA TYR A 160 6.77 1.59 -3.25
C TYR A 160 7.46 0.27 -2.93
N LYS A 161 7.71 0.04 -1.64
CA LYS A 161 8.09 -1.24 -1.01
C LYS A 161 7.00 -1.63 -0.02
N PHE A 162 6.66 -2.91 0.02
CA PHE A 162 5.74 -3.47 1.01
C PHE A 162 6.43 -4.61 1.76
N SER A 163 6.10 -4.76 3.04
CA SER A 163 6.50 -5.89 3.86
C SER A 163 5.42 -6.23 4.88
N SER A 164 5.21 -7.51 5.16
CA SER A 164 4.36 -7.97 6.27
C SER A 164 4.98 -7.72 7.65
N THR A 165 6.26 -7.32 7.68
CA THR A 165 6.99 -6.94 8.89
C THR A 165 7.52 -5.52 8.78
N ARG A 166 8.23 -5.05 9.81
CA ARG A 166 8.83 -3.72 9.80
C ARG A 166 10.10 -3.63 8.96
N ASN A 167 10.59 -4.73 8.39
CA ASN A 167 11.83 -4.78 7.62
C ASN A 167 11.51 -4.94 6.12
N PHE A 168 12.25 -4.23 5.26
CA PHE A 168 12.08 -4.22 3.80
C PHE A 168 13.29 -4.73 3.03
#